data_AF-A0A9P1M853-F1
#
_entry.id   AF-A0A9P1M853-F1
#
_cell.length_a   1.000
_cell.length_b   1.000
_cell.length_c   1.000
_cell.angle_alpha   90.00
_cell.angle_beta   90.00
_cell.angle_gamma   90.00
#
_symmetry.space_group_name_H-M   'P 1'
#
loop_
_entity.id
_entity.type
_entity.pdbx_description
1 polymer ?
#
loop_
_entity_poly.entity_id
_entity_poly.type
_entity_poly.pdbx_seq_one_letter_code
_entity_poly.pdbx_strand_id
1 'polypeptide(L)' 'MPLVVPGVTTESTNKTDQWMQKLVGKTLSDDKSDEVCRVIQPGQMVTKDYRPERLNVQVNKDGTVAHVHYG' A
#
# COMPACT_ATOMS: atom_id res chain seq x y z
N MET A 1 30.65 15.51 -21.03
CA MET A 1 29.90 15.34 -19.75
C MET A 1 29.41 13.90 -19.70
N PRO A 2 29.64 13.15 -18.60
CA PRO A 2 29.28 11.73 -18.52
C PRO A 2 27.76 11.54 -18.46
N LEU A 3 27.32 10.41 -19.00
CA LEU A 3 25.96 10.07 -19.44
C LEU A 3 25.04 9.73 -18.26
N VAL A 4 23.82 10.27 -18.26
CA VAL A 4 22.76 9.88 -17.34
C VAL A 4 22.22 8.50 -17.75
N VAL A 5 22.40 7.50 -16.89
CA VAL A 5 21.81 6.17 -17.05
C VAL A 5 20.44 6.16 -16.37
N PRO A 6 19.34 5.90 -17.10
CA PRO A 6 18.03 5.77 -16.47
C PRO A 6 17.99 4.51 -15.60
N GLY A 7 17.86 4.76 -14.30
CA GLY A 7 17.04 4.00 -13.36
C GLY A 7 17.09 2.48 -13.49
N VAL A 8 17.97 1.88 -12.69
CA VAL A 8 17.84 0.50 -12.23
C VAL A 8 16.46 0.36 -11.55
N THR A 9 15.45 -0.08 -12.30
CA THR A 9 14.23 -0.65 -11.74
C THR A 9 14.58 -2.06 -11.30
N THR A 10 15.13 -2.20 -10.09
CA THR A 10 15.05 -3.49 -9.39
C THR A 10 13.56 -3.81 -9.25
N GLU A 11 13.08 -4.79 -10.01
CA GLU A 11 11.80 -5.43 -9.76
C GLU A 11 11.80 -5.87 -8.30
N SER A 12 11.10 -5.11 -7.46
CA SER A 12 11.00 -5.38 -6.04
C SER A 12 10.27 -6.72 -5.89
N THR A 13 11.03 -7.75 -5.53
CA THR A 13 10.54 -9.13 -5.32
C THR A 13 9.43 -9.21 -4.25
N ASN A 14 9.24 -8.13 -3.48
CA ASN A 14 8.23 -7.99 -2.46
C ASN A 14 6.98 -7.27 -3.00
N LYS A 15 5.85 -8.00 -3.07
CA LYS A 15 4.56 -7.44 -3.49
C LYS A 15 4.19 -6.18 -2.69
N THR A 16 4.56 -6.11 -1.42
CA THR A 16 4.35 -4.95 -0.54
C THR A 16 4.96 -3.67 -1.11
N ASP A 17 6.21 -3.74 -1.57
CA ASP A 17 6.94 -2.56 -2.07
C ASP A 17 6.34 -2.05 -3.36
N GLN A 18 5.86 -2.96 -4.22
CA GLN A 18 5.16 -2.61 -5.45
C GLN A 18 3.86 -1.83 -5.16
N TRP A 19 3.09 -2.25 -4.16
CA TRP A 19 1.86 -1.56 -3.76
C TRP A 19 2.15 -0.27 -3.01
N MET A 20 3.20 -0.24 -2.19
CA MET A 20 3.65 0.98 -1.52
C MET A 20 4.00 2.07 -2.53
N GLN A 21 4.79 1.74 -3.57
CA GLN A 21 5.12 2.69 -4.65
C GLN A 21 3.89 3.18 -5.43
N LYS A 22 2.87 2.32 -5.60
CA LYS A 22 1.66 2.66 -6.38
C LYS A 22 0.61 3.45 -5.60
N LEU A 23 0.48 3.19 -4.31
CA LEU A 23 -0.63 3.68 -3.48
C LEU A 23 -0.25 4.86 -2.59
N VAL A 24 1.01 4.93 -2.12
CA VAL A 24 1.46 6.04 -1.26
C VAL A 24 1.27 7.37 -2.00
N GLY A 25 0.61 8.32 -1.33
CA GLY A 25 0.30 9.63 -1.89
C GLY A 25 -0.95 9.70 -2.77
N LYS A 26 -1.64 8.58 -3.03
CA LYS A 26 -2.92 8.56 -3.74
C LYS A 26 -4.10 8.52 -2.76
N THR A 27 -5.21 9.13 -3.18
CA THR A 27 -6.51 9.02 -2.51
C THR A 27 -7.19 7.75 -3.00
N LEU A 28 -7.53 6.84 -2.09
CA LEU A 28 -8.35 5.67 -2.43
C LEU A 28 -9.82 6.09 -2.42
N SER A 29 -10.43 6.11 -3.60
CA SER A 29 -11.89 6.16 -3.72
C SER A 29 -12.48 4.83 -3.24
N ASP A 30 -13.60 4.90 -2.54
CA ASP A 30 -14.31 3.82 -1.83
C ASP A 30 -14.92 2.76 -2.78
N ASP A 31 -14.14 2.24 -3.73
CA ASP A 31 -14.58 1.19 -4.63
C ASP A 31 -14.15 -0.16 -4.08
N LYS A 32 -14.99 -0.64 -3.15
CA LYS A 32 -15.18 -2.07 -2.80
C LYS A 32 -13.91 -2.79 -2.33
N SER A 33 -13.74 -2.87 -1.01
CA SER A 33 -12.80 -3.78 -0.37
C SER A 33 -13.18 -5.23 -0.65
N ASP A 34 -12.60 -5.80 -1.71
CA ASP A 34 -12.59 -7.24 -1.95
C ASP A 34 -11.89 -7.96 -0.78
N GLU A 35 -12.17 -9.25 -0.58
CA GLU A 35 -11.67 -10.07 0.55
C GLU A 35 -10.13 -10.06 0.72
N VAL A 36 -9.43 -9.62 -0.32
CA VAL A 36 -7.98 -9.55 -0.45
C VAL A 36 -7.40 -8.19 -0.01
N CYS A 37 -8.19 -7.11 0.07
CA CYS A 37 -7.68 -5.77 0.39
C CYS A 37 -8.56 -5.04 1.42
N ARG A 38 -7.95 -4.57 2.52
CA ARG A 38 -8.63 -3.82 3.58
C ARG A 38 -8.03 -2.43 3.74
N VAL A 39 -8.88 -1.40 3.65
CA VAL A 39 -8.53 -0.03 4.00
C VAL A 39 -8.77 0.21 5.48
N ILE A 40 -7.75 0.68 6.20
CA ILE A 40 -7.77 0.96 7.63
C ILE A 40 -7.73 2.46 7.83
N GLN A 41 -8.86 3.03 8.23
CA GLN A 41 -8.96 4.45 8.57
C GLN A 41 -8.31 4.74 9.93
N PRO A 42 -7.82 5.97 10.15
CA PRO A 42 -7.21 6.33 11.42
C PRO A 42 -8.24 6.25 12.55
N GLY A 43 -7.92 5.46 13.58
CA GLY A 43 -8.82 5.23 14.73
C GLY A 43 -9.83 4.09 14.53
N GLN A 44 -9.86 3.42 13.37
CA GLN A 44 -10.58 2.16 13.24
C GLN A 44 -9.92 1.09 14.09
N MET A 45 -10.69 0.49 14.99
CA MET A 45 -10.25 -0.73 15.67
C MET A 45 -10.30 -1.88 14.68
N VAL A 46 -9.14 -2.47 14.45
CA VAL A 46 -8.99 -3.64 13.59
C VAL A 46 -8.46 -4.81 14.38
N THR A 47 -8.99 -6.00 14.11
CA THR A 47 -8.42 -7.25 14.58
C THR A 47 -7.07 -7.50 13.91
N LYS A 48 -6.11 -7.99 14.70
CA LYS A 48 -4.80 -8.48 14.25
C LYS A 48 -4.90 -9.96 13.87
N ASP A 49 -5.84 -10.33 13.00
CA ASP A 49 -5.86 -11.68 12.43
C ASP A 49 -4.81 -11.77 11.32
N TYR A 50 -3.89 -12.73 11.38
CA TYR A 50 -2.83 -12.85 10.38
C TYR A 50 -3.34 -13.54 9.11
N ARG A 51 -3.39 -12.83 7.98
CA ARG A 51 -3.75 -13.34 6.65
C ARG A 51 -2.66 -12.95 5.64
N PRO A 52 -1.77 -13.87 5.22
CA PRO A 52 -0.63 -13.55 4.37
C PRO A 52 -1.02 -13.06 2.98
N GLU A 53 -2.22 -13.40 2.51
CA GLU A 53 -2.75 -12.98 1.20
C GLU A 53 -3.43 -11.61 1.22
N ARG A 54 -3.73 -11.05 2.41
CA ARG A 54 -4.49 -9.82 2.54
C ARG A 54 -3.59 -8.59 2.58
N LEU A 55 -3.91 -7.60 1.76
CA LEU A 55 -3.28 -6.28 1.74
C LEU A 55 -4.01 -5.35 2.71
N ASN A 56 -3.31 -4.87 3.73
CA ASN A 56 -3.78 -3.82 4.63
C ASN A 56 -3.22 -2.47 4.19
N VAL A 57 -4.10 -1.54 3.88
CA VAL A 57 -3.77 -0.17 3.49
C VAL A 57 -4.23 0.78 4.57
N GLN A 58 -3.29 1.36 5.31
CA GLN A 58 -3.58 2.36 6.33
C GLN A 58 -3.57 3.75 5.73
N VAL A 59 -4.67 4.47 5.92
CA VAL A 59 -4.84 5.84 5.45
C VAL A 59 -4.75 6.83 6.61
N ASN A 60 -4.38 8.07 6.31
CA ASN A 60 -4.40 9.20 7.23
C ASN A 60 -5.78 9.85 7.29
N LYS A 61 -5.95 10.83 8.20
CA LYS A 61 -7.21 11.58 8.35
C LYS A 61 -7.58 12.36 7.10
N ASP A 62 -6.59 12.70 6.29
CA ASP A 62 -6.74 13.43 5.03
C ASP A 62 -7.11 12.50 3.86
N GLY A 63 -7.26 11.19 4.09
CA GLY A 63 -7.59 10.20 3.05
C GLY A 63 -6.39 9.71 2.22
N THR A 64 -5.18 10.19 2.53
CA THR A 64 -3.94 9.76 1.87
C THR A 64 -3.41 8.46 2.46
N VAL A 65 -2.94 7.55 1.61
CA VAL A 65 -2.26 6.31 2.04
C VAL A 65 -0.96 6.63 2.78
N ALA A 66 -0.87 6.15 4.01
CA ALA A 66 0.29 6.33 4.89
C ALA A 66 1.18 5.08 4.92
N HIS A 67 0.57 3.91 4.99
CA HIS A 67 1.29 2.65 5.15
C HIS A 67 0.56 1.49 4.46
N VAL A 68 1.32 0.55 3.91
CA VAL A 68 0.80 -0.63 3.21
C VAL A 68 1.56 -1.85 3.69
N HIS A 69 0.86 -2.91 4.11
CA HIS A 69 1.50 -4.16 4.53
C HIS A 69 0.60 -5.37 4.28
N TYR A 70 1.20 -6.54 4.10
CA TYR A 70 0.47 -7.80 4.04
C TYR A 70 0.33 -8.41 5.43
N GLY A 71 -0.86 -8.96 5.73
CA GLY A 71 -1.10 -9.67 6.98
C GLY A 71 -2.53 -9.68 7.46
#